data_AF-A0A2A6NS95-F1
#
_entry.id   AF-A0A2A6NS95-F1
#
_cell.length_a   1.000
_cell.length_b   1.000
_cell.length_c   1.000
_cell.angle_alpha   90.00
_cell.angle_beta   90.00
_cell.angle_gamma   90.00
#
_symmetry.space_group_name_H-M   'P 1'
#
loop_
_entity.id
_entity.type
_entity.pdbx_description
1 polymer ?
#
loop_
_entity_poly.entity_id
_entity_poly.type
_entity_poly.pdbx_seq_one_letter_code
_entity_poly.pdbx_strand_id
1 'polypeptide(L)'
;MPMSFDASNLRLRMFATLFFLLACILVPAACSSGRGLVGELPAGTETAASPIEQNNSLDLLYVTNRAPAASANDELSYTSFRGHSLSFGSVTLARERLRFHDGPAVQPDASLHISRTTKLGEFPKSPYPIELTRQGPRRVPATVDAHILAAAGLQGEVTRRLAMAKRKEVVIFVHGYNNSFDDAAKATGKICNTLSAEFVCVSLSWPAGGSGGAFYGYNIDRESGEFAVSDLKKAIRIISGTDGVKRLHLIAHSRGADVLISALQQLGMEAYATRSSPTERYKISNVVLFAPDIDLDVATTKLFGFVSDPDAPFGAKATPYGLLPPIGSLHLTVYSSPNDKALALSSGLFGSVVRLGRLTSASISSKEAGSNALWRNSQLSGIADFIEYRGSAGFAGHSYFLSDSAVQKDLRALLRDRLKAGDPGRQLVEIKRPFWRVLSRNSRLSH
;
A
#
# COMPACT_ATOMS: atom_id res chain seq x y z
N MET A 1 -24.96 68.61 30.35
CA MET A 1 -25.73 67.93 29.29
C MET A 1 -24.90 67.93 28.02
N PRO A 2 -24.85 66.84 27.23
CA PRO A 2 -24.24 65.60 27.74
C PRO A 2 -23.21 64.94 26.78
N MET A 3 -22.20 64.35 27.43
CA MET A 3 -21.66 62.99 27.22
C MET A 3 -20.97 62.62 25.89
N SER A 4 -19.66 62.43 26.00
CA SER A 4 -18.92 61.42 25.26
C SER A 4 -19.33 60.00 25.71
N PHE A 5 -19.28 59.03 24.79
CA PHE A 5 -19.20 57.62 25.17
C PHE A 5 -18.20 56.86 24.29
N ASP A 6 -17.38 56.07 24.96
CA ASP A 6 -16.39 55.16 24.39
C ASP A 6 -17.09 53.94 23.74
N ALA A 7 -16.52 53.43 22.65
CA ALA A 7 -17.09 52.34 21.85
C ALA A 7 -16.15 51.12 21.81
N SER A 8 -15.63 50.74 22.97
CA SER A 8 -15.00 49.44 23.20
C SER A 8 -16.07 48.35 23.44
N ASN A 9 -15.81 47.13 22.95
CA ASN A 9 -16.57 45.89 23.22
C ASN A 9 -18.03 45.74 22.70
N LEU A 10 -18.23 45.46 21.40
CA LEU A 10 -19.38 44.61 20.97
C LEU A 10 -19.24 43.84 19.64
N ARG A 11 -18.12 43.13 19.42
CA ARG A 11 -18.03 42.08 18.36
C ARG A 11 -17.37 40.79 18.88
N LEU A 12 -17.86 40.29 20.02
CA LEU A 12 -17.45 39.01 20.61
C LEU A 12 -18.66 38.18 21.09
N ARG A 13 -19.69 38.03 20.25
CA ARG A 13 -20.83 37.12 20.47
C ARG A 13 -21.36 36.52 19.17
N MET A 14 -20.59 35.59 18.57
CA MET A 14 -21.11 34.69 17.53
C MET A 14 -20.36 33.35 17.43
N PHE A 15 -19.90 32.82 18.57
CA PHE A 15 -19.25 31.50 18.69
C PHE A 15 -19.50 30.90 20.10
N ALA A 16 -20.73 30.46 20.40
CA ALA A 16 -21.06 29.67 21.60
C ALA A 16 -22.50 29.10 21.59
N THR A 17 -22.91 28.32 20.57
CA THR A 17 -24.26 27.73 20.55
C THR A 17 -24.40 26.39 19.82
N LEU A 18 -23.53 25.41 20.13
CA LEU A 18 -23.88 23.99 19.93
C LEU A 18 -23.07 23.03 20.83
N PHE A 19 -23.11 23.26 22.14
CA PHE A 19 -22.48 22.37 23.11
C PHE A 19 -23.25 22.36 24.44
N PHE A 20 -24.47 21.80 24.44
CA PHE A 20 -25.18 21.29 25.63
C PHE A 20 -26.50 20.65 25.19
N LEU A 21 -26.61 19.32 25.35
CA LEU A 21 -27.77 18.40 25.24
C LEU A 21 -27.23 17.04 24.76
N LEU A 22 -27.46 15.89 25.40
CA LEU A 22 -27.98 15.63 26.74
C LEU A 22 -27.45 14.25 27.16
N ALA A 23 -26.81 14.13 28.32
CA ALA A 23 -26.50 12.82 28.90
C ALA A 23 -27.67 12.38 29.78
N CYS A 24 -28.30 11.26 29.45
CA CYS A 24 -29.29 10.60 30.30
C CYS A 24 -29.06 9.08 30.36
N ILE A 25 -28.91 8.59 31.58
CA ILE A 25 -28.74 7.19 31.97
C ILE A 25 -30.13 6.51 32.01
N LEU A 26 -30.21 5.19 31.75
CA LEU A 26 -31.24 4.33 32.37
C LEU A 26 -30.81 2.85 32.42
N VAL A 27 -31.00 2.25 33.59
CA VAL A 27 -30.78 0.86 34.02
C VAL A 27 -32.14 0.41 34.60
N PRO A 28 -32.71 -0.78 34.29
CA PRO A 28 -32.45 -2.02 35.07
C PRO A 28 -32.59 -3.31 34.19
N ALA A 29 -32.63 -4.56 34.66
CA ALA A 29 -32.69 -5.18 35.99
C ALA A 29 -32.01 -6.56 35.99
N ALA A 30 -31.81 -7.17 37.17
CA ALA A 30 -31.33 -8.55 37.33
C ALA A 30 -32.42 -9.50 37.86
N CYS A 31 -32.41 -10.74 37.37
CA CYS A 31 -33.07 -11.97 37.86
C CYS A 31 -32.59 -13.09 36.92
N SER A 32 -32.45 -14.38 37.25
CA SER A 32 -32.46 -15.20 38.46
C SER A 32 -32.14 -16.63 37.96
N SER A 33 -31.63 -17.52 38.80
CA SER A 33 -31.07 -18.83 38.41
C SER A 33 -32.10 -19.93 38.10
N GLY A 34 -31.75 -20.86 37.20
CA GLY A 34 -32.39 -22.18 37.06
C GLY A 34 -31.36 -23.28 36.78
N ARG A 35 -31.31 -24.32 37.63
CA ARG A 35 -30.46 -25.52 37.46
C ARG A 35 -31.22 -26.62 36.69
N GLY A 36 -30.51 -27.42 35.89
CA GLY A 36 -30.97 -28.71 35.37
C GLY A 36 -29.77 -29.64 35.14
N LEU A 37 -29.81 -30.86 35.69
CA LEU A 37 -28.71 -31.83 35.73
C LEU A 37 -29.15 -33.17 35.10
N VAL A 38 -28.53 -33.55 33.97
CA VAL A 38 -28.40 -34.90 33.36
C VAL A 38 -27.17 -34.82 32.41
N GLY A 39 -26.32 -35.82 32.18
CA GLY A 39 -26.17 -37.15 32.81
C GLY A 39 -25.51 -38.15 31.85
N GLU A 40 -24.19 -38.36 32.02
CA GLU A 40 -23.35 -39.57 31.77
C GLU A 40 -23.84 -40.66 30.77
N LEU A 41 -23.06 -41.09 29.76
CA LEU A 41 -21.84 -41.94 29.83
C LEU A 41 -21.06 -42.00 28.47
N PRO A 42 -19.82 -42.55 28.41
CA PRO A 42 -18.92 -42.46 27.24
C PRO A 42 -18.76 -43.75 26.41
N ALA A 43 -18.35 -43.62 25.13
CA ALA A 43 -17.71 -44.68 24.35
C ALA A 43 -16.96 -44.13 23.10
N GLY A 44 -15.86 -44.79 22.70
CA GLY A 44 -15.34 -44.74 21.32
C GLY A 44 -14.21 -43.75 21.02
N THR A 45 -12.97 -44.09 21.37
CA THR A 45 -11.78 -43.48 20.75
C THR A 45 -11.48 -44.10 19.40
N GLU A 46 -11.65 -43.34 18.32
CA GLU A 46 -10.89 -43.55 17.08
C GLU A 46 -9.98 -42.34 16.84
N THR A 47 -8.69 -42.61 16.62
CA THR A 47 -7.64 -41.59 16.47
C THR A 47 -7.71 -40.93 15.10
N ALA A 48 -8.56 -39.91 14.97
CA ALA A 48 -8.50 -38.97 13.85
C ALA A 48 -7.17 -38.21 13.87
N ALA A 49 -6.50 -38.12 12.72
CA ALA A 49 -5.22 -37.43 12.59
C ALA A 49 -5.30 -35.97 13.05
N SER A 50 -4.29 -35.51 13.80
CA SER A 50 -4.22 -34.15 14.32
C SER A 50 -4.45 -33.11 13.22
N PRO A 51 -5.47 -32.24 13.32
CA PRO A 51 -5.64 -31.13 12.40
C PRO A 51 -4.40 -30.24 12.47
N ILE A 52 -3.89 -29.84 11.32
CA ILE A 52 -2.90 -28.75 11.24
C ILE A 52 -3.53 -27.55 11.93
N GLU A 53 -2.94 -27.06 13.04
CA GLU A 53 -3.42 -25.86 13.70
C GLU A 53 -3.45 -24.72 12.67
N GLN A 54 -4.66 -24.30 12.28
CA GLN A 54 -4.82 -23.07 11.51
C GLN A 54 -4.40 -21.93 12.42
N ASN A 55 -3.16 -21.47 12.24
CA ASN A 55 -2.61 -20.37 13.01
C ASN A 55 -3.53 -19.15 12.82
N ASN A 56 -4.26 -18.81 13.88
CA ASN A 56 -5.30 -17.77 13.86
C ASN A 56 -4.71 -16.35 13.80
N SER A 57 -3.38 -16.25 13.70
CA SER A 57 -2.63 -15.02 13.61
C SER A 57 -1.77 -14.95 12.34
N LEU A 58 -1.58 -13.74 11.82
CA LEU A 58 -0.73 -13.43 10.69
C LEU A 58 0.33 -12.41 11.13
N ASP A 59 1.60 -12.82 11.06
CA ASP A 59 2.75 -11.98 11.42
C ASP A 59 3.32 -11.27 10.18
N LEU A 60 3.15 -9.95 10.13
CA LEU A 60 3.61 -9.11 9.02
C LEU A 60 4.84 -8.31 9.42
N LEU A 61 5.80 -8.17 8.49
CA LEU A 61 6.82 -7.13 8.60
C LEU A 61 6.18 -5.78 8.30
N TYR A 62 6.38 -4.78 9.15
CA TYR A 62 6.08 -3.39 8.81
C TYR A 62 7.36 -2.57 8.69
N VAL A 63 7.31 -1.55 7.84
CA VAL A 63 8.32 -0.51 7.74
C VAL A 63 7.58 0.83 7.62
N THR A 64 7.94 1.82 8.45
CA THR A 64 7.18 3.07 8.56
C THR A 64 8.04 4.26 8.95
N ASN A 65 7.72 5.44 8.40
CA ASN A 65 8.22 6.74 8.83
C ASN A 65 7.11 7.62 9.42
N ARG A 66 6.10 7.00 10.05
CA ARG A 66 5.16 7.67 10.95
C ARG A 66 5.83 7.95 12.30
N ALA A 67 5.45 9.05 12.95
CA ALA A 67 5.83 9.28 14.34
C ALA A 67 5.10 8.27 15.26
N PRO A 68 5.80 7.62 16.21
CA PRO A 68 5.15 6.77 17.20
C PRO A 68 4.21 7.60 18.07
N ALA A 69 3.10 7.01 18.49
CA ALA A 69 2.21 7.63 19.47
C ALA A 69 2.63 7.21 20.89
N ALA A 70 2.47 8.11 21.85
CA ALA A 70 2.48 7.75 23.27
C ALA A 70 1.14 7.10 23.60
N SER A 71 1.17 5.88 24.16
CA SER A 71 -0.02 5.16 24.65
C SER A 71 -0.02 5.14 26.17
N ALA A 72 -1.19 5.28 26.78
CA ALA A 72 -1.34 5.19 28.24
C ALA A 72 -1.03 3.78 28.79
N ASN A 73 -0.99 2.77 27.92
CA ASN A 73 -0.76 1.36 28.26
C ASN A 73 0.61 0.85 27.76
N ASP A 74 1.54 1.74 27.41
CA ASP A 74 2.83 1.45 26.74
C ASP A 74 2.75 0.66 25.42
N GLU A 75 1.55 0.44 24.87
CA GLU A 75 1.38 -0.25 23.60
C GLU A 75 1.82 0.61 22.41
N LEU A 76 2.78 0.10 21.63
CA LEU A 76 3.31 0.78 20.46
C LEU A 76 2.26 0.95 19.36
N SER A 77 1.97 2.21 19.02
CA SER A 77 1.15 2.59 17.88
C SER A 77 1.80 3.75 17.10
N TYR A 78 1.26 4.06 15.92
CA TYR A 78 1.83 5.05 15.00
C TYR A 78 0.77 6.06 14.54
N THR A 79 1.13 7.34 14.59
CA THR A 79 0.24 8.47 14.26
C THR A 79 0.15 8.73 12.74
N SER A 80 -0.60 9.76 12.32
CA SER A 80 -0.52 10.34 10.98
C SER A 80 0.60 11.38 10.81
N PHE A 81 1.34 11.73 11.87
CA PHE A 81 2.44 12.68 11.78
C PHE A 81 3.72 12.07 11.21
N ARG A 82 4.55 12.91 10.60
CA ARG A 82 5.85 12.53 10.02
C ARG A 82 6.83 12.18 11.14
N GLY A 83 7.36 10.96 11.13
CA GLY A 83 8.49 10.56 11.95
C GLY A 83 9.80 10.87 11.24
N HIS A 84 10.76 11.47 11.94
CA HIS A 84 12.08 11.78 11.36
C HIS A 84 13.01 10.57 11.21
N SER A 85 12.57 9.38 11.64
CA SER A 85 13.29 8.12 11.50
C SER A 85 12.43 7.11 10.72
N LEU A 86 13.07 6.25 9.93
CA LEU A 86 12.43 5.05 9.40
C LEU A 86 12.51 3.95 10.47
N SER A 87 11.38 3.40 10.90
CA SER A 87 11.27 2.26 11.82
C SER A 87 10.84 0.99 11.09
N PHE A 88 11.19 -0.17 11.62
CA PHE A 88 10.67 -1.45 11.17
C PHE A 88 10.39 -2.40 12.33
N GLY A 89 9.52 -3.37 12.10
CA GLY A 89 9.12 -4.31 13.14
C GLY A 89 8.07 -5.32 12.70
N SER A 90 7.46 -5.98 13.68
CA SER A 90 6.40 -6.98 13.47
C SER A 90 5.05 -6.43 13.88
N VAL A 91 4.02 -6.68 13.08
CA VAL A 91 2.62 -6.45 13.45
C VAL A 91 1.85 -7.76 13.30
N THR A 92 1.28 -8.22 14.41
CA THR A 92 0.56 -9.48 14.51
C THR A 92 -0.94 -9.20 14.39
N LEU A 93 -1.55 -9.65 13.30
CA LEU A 93 -2.99 -9.56 13.09
C LEU A 93 -3.68 -10.83 13.58
N ALA A 94 -4.76 -10.71 14.35
CA ALA A 94 -5.59 -11.84 14.76
C ALA A 94 -6.94 -11.81 14.03
N ARG A 95 -7.49 -13.00 13.76
CA ARG A 95 -8.87 -13.16 13.26
C ARG A 95 -9.86 -13.05 14.41
N GLU A 96 -10.91 -12.25 14.23
CA GLU A 96 -12.03 -12.19 15.16
C GLU A 96 -12.79 -13.54 15.20
N ARG A 97 -12.85 -14.17 16.38
CA ARG A 97 -13.62 -15.40 16.60
C ARG A 97 -15.06 -15.05 16.95
N LEU A 98 -15.94 -15.08 15.95
CA LEU A 98 -17.38 -15.13 16.17
C LEU A 98 -17.74 -16.43 16.89
N ARG A 99 -18.20 -16.35 18.15
CA ARG A 99 -18.74 -17.49 18.89
C ARG A 99 -20.18 -17.77 18.44
N PHE A 100 -20.33 -18.53 17.36
CA PHE A 100 -21.62 -19.20 17.09
C PHE A 100 -21.81 -20.35 18.09
N HIS A 101 -23.06 -20.67 18.43
CA HIS A 101 -23.38 -21.73 19.39
C HIS A 101 -23.10 -23.16 18.87
N ASP A 102 -22.83 -23.31 17.57
CA ASP A 102 -22.45 -24.59 16.95
C ASP A 102 -21.14 -24.45 16.14
N GLY A 103 -20.06 -25.04 16.68
CA GLY A 103 -18.84 -25.38 15.93
C GLY A 103 -17.77 -24.27 15.72
N PRO A 104 -16.46 -24.61 15.71
CA PRO A 104 -15.37 -23.67 15.48
C PRO A 104 -15.13 -23.39 13.98
N ALA A 105 -16.10 -22.80 13.30
CA ALA A 105 -15.95 -22.38 11.90
C ALA A 105 -15.23 -21.03 11.77
N VAL A 106 -13.90 -21.04 11.58
CA VAL A 106 -13.14 -19.82 11.23
C VAL A 106 -13.53 -19.37 9.83
N GLN A 107 -14.29 -18.27 9.73
CA GLN A 107 -14.66 -17.72 8.42
C GLN A 107 -13.42 -17.17 7.68
N PRO A 108 -13.24 -17.46 6.37
CA PRO A 108 -12.15 -16.91 5.57
C PRO A 108 -12.11 -15.37 5.55
N ASP A 109 -13.29 -14.74 5.61
CA ASP A 109 -13.49 -13.29 5.60
C ASP A 109 -13.64 -12.65 7.00
N ALA A 110 -13.35 -13.39 8.09
CA ALA A 110 -13.36 -12.86 9.45
C ALA A 110 -12.50 -11.59 9.58
N SER A 111 -12.96 -10.62 10.38
CA SER A 111 -12.28 -9.34 10.52
C SER A 111 -10.86 -9.53 11.10
N LEU A 112 -9.92 -8.72 10.61
CA LEU A 112 -8.55 -8.68 11.11
C LEU A 112 -8.38 -7.46 12.01
N HIS A 113 -7.95 -7.68 13.25
CA HIS A 113 -7.53 -6.64 14.17
C HIS A 113 -6.04 -6.78 14.49
N ILE A 114 -5.37 -5.66 14.83
CA ILE A 114 -4.03 -5.74 15.41
C ILE A 114 -4.18 -6.32 16.81
N SER A 115 -3.35 -7.32 17.11
CA SER A 115 -3.24 -7.93 18.43
C SER A 115 -1.93 -7.57 19.15
N ARG A 116 -0.91 -7.17 18.39
CA ARG A 116 0.38 -6.67 18.91
C ARG A 116 1.16 -5.96 17.81
N THR A 117 1.84 -4.87 18.16
CA THR A 117 2.88 -4.22 17.35
C THR A 117 4.21 -4.22 18.12
N THR A 118 5.32 -4.49 17.45
CA THR A 118 6.65 -4.58 18.08
C THR A 118 7.71 -3.97 17.17
N LYS A 119 8.33 -2.85 17.58
CA LYS A 119 9.48 -2.26 16.88
C LYS A 119 10.70 -3.15 17.08
N LEU A 120 11.35 -3.55 15.97
CA LEU A 120 12.55 -4.36 15.97
C LEU A 120 13.81 -3.55 15.63
N GLY A 121 13.65 -2.43 14.91
CA GLY A 121 14.75 -1.52 14.64
C GLY A 121 14.31 -0.15 14.13
N GLU A 122 15.25 0.78 14.13
CA GLU A 122 15.05 2.16 13.71
C GLU A 122 16.33 2.68 13.05
N PHE A 123 16.20 3.32 11.90
CA PHE A 123 17.29 4.00 11.21
C PHE A 123 17.57 5.36 11.87
N PRO A 124 18.79 5.91 11.74
CA PRO A 124 19.09 7.25 12.23
C PRO A 124 18.13 8.32 11.68
N LYS A 125 17.93 9.39 12.46
CA LYS A 125 17.09 10.53 12.08
C LYS A 125 17.58 11.16 10.78
N SER A 126 16.65 11.48 9.88
CA SER A 126 16.88 12.13 8.59
C SER A 126 16.53 13.63 8.67
N PRO A 127 17.36 14.54 8.13
CA PRO A 127 18.63 14.30 7.45
C PRO A 127 19.78 13.90 8.39
N TYR A 128 20.78 13.20 7.84
CA TYR A 128 21.95 12.74 8.63
C TYR A 128 22.90 13.91 8.89
N PRO A 129 23.49 14.02 10.11
CA PRO A 129 24.50 15.02 10.38
C PRO A 129 25.74 14.83 9.51
N ILE A 130 26.33 15.96 9.12
CA ILE A 130 27.54 16.07 8.31
C ILE A 130 28.62 16.72 9.17
N GLU A 131 29.82 16.17 9.15
CA GLU A 131 31.03 16.75 9.75
C GLU A 131 31.99 17.22 8.67
N LEU A 132 32.68 18.34 8.91
CA LEU A 132 33.69 18.87 8.00
C LEU A 132 35.07 18.34 8.38
N THR A 133 35.77 17.76 7.41
CA THR A 133 37.14 17.23 7.58
C THR A 133 38.12 17.97 6.68
N ARG A 134 39.43 17.72 6.86
CA ARG A 134 40.48 18.22 5.96
C ARG A 134 40.33 17.75 4.50
N GLN A 135 39.55 16.69 4.25
CA GLN A 135 39.26 16.14 2.92
C GLN A 135 37.88 16.59 2.39
N GLY A 136 37.18 17.48 3.09
CA GLY A 136 35.83 17.93 2.78
C GLY A 136 34.74 17.37 3.72
N PRO A 137 33.47 17.65 3.43
CA PRO A 137 32.33 17.21 4.24
C PRO A 137 32.08 15.70 4.10
N ARG A 138 31.80 15.01 5.20
CA ARG A 138 31.37 13.60 5.22
C ARG A 138 30.23 13.38 6.22
N ARG A 139 29.51 12.26 6.06
CA ARG A 139 28.53 11.81 7.07
C ARG A 139 29.26 11.46 8.37
N VAL A 140 28.70 11.81 9.52
CA VAL A 140 29.26 11.42 10.83
C VAL A 140 29.36 9.88 10.91
N PRO A 141 30.53 9.29 11.19
CA PRO A 141 30.73 7.84 11.17
C PRO A 141 29.70 7.05 11.99
N ALA A 142 29.46 7.44 13.25
CA ALA A 142 28.49 6.78 14.12
C ALA A 142 27.05 6.77 13.56
N THR A 143 26.68 7.74 12.72
CA THR A 143 25.39 7.74 12.00
C THR A 143 25.39 6.73 10.86
N VAL A 144 26.51 6.57 10.16
CA VAL A 144 26.68 5.55 9.12
C VAL A 144 26.66 4.15 9.73
N ASP A 145 27.34 3.94 10.86
CA ASP A 145 27.37 2.66 11.58
C ASP A 145 25.96 2.26 12.07
N ALA A 146 25.22 3.20 12.66
CA ALA A 146 23.83 2.98 13.04
C ALA A 146 22.89 2.73 11.84
N HIS A 147 23.15 3.34 10.68
CA HIS A 147 22.44 3.00 9.43
C HIS A 147 22.74 1.57 8.96
N ILE A 148 24.02 1.16 9.00
CA ILE A 148 24.45 -0.19 8.59
C ILE A 148 23.82 -1.23 9.51
N LEU A 149 23.82 -1.01 10.83
CA LEU A 149 23.19 -1.90 11.81
C LEU A 149 21.67 -2.01 11.59
N ALA A 150 20.98 -0.89 11.36
CA ALA A 150 19.54 -0.89 11.08
C ALA A 150 19.21 -1.58 9.74
N ALA A 151 20.03 -1.41 8.72
CA ALA A 151 19.90 -2.10 7.43
C ALA A 151 20.07 -3.62 7.60
N ALA A 152 21.13 -4.05 8.29
CA ALA A 152 21.39 -5.46 8.59
C ALA A 152 20.26 -6.09 9.42
N GLY A 153 19.69 -5.37 10.39
CA GLY A 153 18.52 -5.81 11.15
C GLY A 153 17.28 -6.02 10.29
N LEU A 154 16.99 -5.11 9.36
CA LEU A 154 15.87 -5.26 8.42
C LEU A 154 16.09 -6.44 7.46
N GLN A 155 17.31 -6.62 6.95
CA GLN A 155 17.67 -7.76 6.11
C GLN A 155 17.58 -9.08 6.88
N GLY A 156 18.08 -9.16 8.11
CA GLY A 156 17.99 -10.34 8.97
C GLY A 156 16.53 -10.74 9.24
N GLU A 157 15.64 -9.76 9.43
CA GLU A 157 14.23 -10.02 9.68
C GLU A 157 13.45 -10.39 8.40
N VAL A 158 13.88 -9.92 7.22
CA VAL A 158 13.43 -10.45 5.92
C VAL A 158 13.92 -11.89 5.75
N THR A 159 15.19 -12.19 6.02
CA THR A 159 15.77 -13.55 5.97
C THR A 159 15.04 -14.53 6.88
N ARG A 160 14.72 -14.13 8.13
CA ARG A 160 13.94 -14.93 9.07
C ARG A 160 12.57 -15.30 8.49
N ARG A 161 11.84 -14.35 7.89
CA ARG A 161 10.55 -14.63 7.25
C ARG A 161 10.69 -15.43 5.95
N LEU A 162 11.75 -15.20 5.17
CA LEU A 162 12.06 -15.99 3.98
C LEU A 162 12.29 -17.45 4.31
N ALA A 163 12.88 -17.80 5.47
CA ALA A 163 13.04 -19.19 5.88
C ALA A 163 11.69 -19.95 5.88
N MET A 164 10.63 -19.32 6.41
CA MET A 164 9.27 -19.87 6.48
C MET A 164 8.47 -19.72 5.17
N ALA A 165 8.74 -18.69 4.36
CA ALA A 165 8.02 -18.46 3.10
C ALA A 165 8.37 -19.53 2.04
N LYS A 166 7.35 -20.15 1.45
CA LYS A 166 7.52 -21.21 0.43
C LYS A 166 8.22 -20.71 -0.84
N ARG A 167 7.87 -19.52 -1.32
CA ARG A 167 8.32 -19.01 -2.64
C ARG A 167 9.67 -18.30 -2.60
N LYS A 168 10.11 -17.84 -1.42
CA LYS A 168 11.22 -16.88 -1.24
C LYS A 168 11.01 -15.56 -2.03
N GLU A 169 9.75 -15.15 -2.16
CA GLU A 169 9.32 -13.92 -2.84
C GLU A 169 8.72 -12.95 -1.79
N VAL A 170 8.91 -11.65 -2.00
CA VAL A 170 8.44 -10.59 -1.10
C VAL A 170 7.30 -9.82 -1.77
N VAL A 171 6.21 -9.60 -1.04
CA VAL A 171 5.09 -8.75 -1.44
C VAL A 171 5.11 -7.52 -0.55
N ILE A 172 5.17 -6.33 -1.13
CA ILE A 172 5.22 -5.06 -0.41
C ILE A 172 3.97 -4.25 -0.77
N PHE A 173 3.19 -3.85 0.23
CA PHE A 173 1.99 -3.03 0.04
C PHE A 173 2.19 -1.58 0.53
N VAL A 174 1.74 -0.61 -0.27
CA VAL A 174 1.73 0.83 0.05
C VAL A 174 0.28 1.34 0.05
N HIS A 175 -0.20 1.82 1.19
CA HIS A 175 -1.59 2.26 1.37
C HIS A 175 -1.89 3.63 0.73
N GLY A 176 -3.17 3.97 0.65
CA GLY A 176 -3.68 5.21 0.06
C GLY A 176 -3.72 6.41 1.01
N TYR A 177 -4.43 7.44 0.53
CA TYR A 177 -4.81 8.66 1.25
C TYR A 177 -5.71 8.32 2.47
N ASN A 178 -5.55 9.08 3.56
CA ASN A 178 -6.38 9.01 4.76
C ASN A 178 -6.49 7.60 5.37
N ASN A 179 -5.40 6.82 5.29
CA ASN A 179 -5.28 5.54 5.98
C ASN A 179 -4.41 5.68 7.24
N SER A 180 -4.81 5.00 8.32
CA SER A 180 -3.99 4.81 9.51
C SER A 180 -2.90 3.73 9.30
N PHE A 181 -2.01 3.58 10.28
CA PHE A 181 -1.09 2.42 10.34
C PHE A 181 -1.86 1.09 10.40
N ASP A 182 -2.95 1.06 11.16
CA ASP A 182 -3.88 -0.05 11.29
C ASP A 182 -4.50 -0.48 9.95
N ASP A 183 -4.99 0.48 9.17
CA ASP A 183 -5.60 0.20 7.87
C ASP A 183 -4.57 -0.38 6.90
N ALA A 184 -3.34 0.13 6.92
CA ALA A 184 -2.23 -0.38 6.14
C ALA A 184 -1.88 -1.83 6.50
N ALA A 185 -1.77 -2.13 7.79
CA ALA A 185 -1.50 -3.48 8.28
C ALA A 185 -2.65 -4.44 7.90
N LYS A 186 -3.91 -4.08 8.17
CA LYS A 186 -5.10 -4.88 7.85
C LYS A 186 -5.25 -5.13 6.35
N ALA A 187 -5.00 -4.12 5.50
CA ALA A 187 -4.99 -4.27 4.04
C ALA A 187 -3.88 -5.22 3.56
N THR A 188 -2.67 -5.07 4.10
CA THR A 188 -1.54 -5.98 3.84
C THR A 188 -1.88 -7.41 4.24
N GLY A 189 -2.53 -7.60 5.39
CA GLY A 189 -2.97 -8.91 5.86
C GLY A 189 -4.01 -9.57 4.95
N LYS A 190 -4.99 -8.80 4.48
CA LYS A 190 -5.96 -9.27 3.46
C LYS A 190 -5.26 -9.69 2.17
N ILE A 191 -4.36 -8.87 1.63
CA ILE A 191 -3.54 -9.22 0.45
C ILE A 191 -2.75 -10.51 0.69
N CYS A 192 -2.11 -10.65 1.85
CA CYS A 192 -1.31 -11.83 2.18
C CYS A 192 -2.16 -13.11 2.21
N ASN A 193 -3.38 -13.05 2.77
CA ASN A 193 -4.37 -14.14 2.73
C ASN A 193 -4.84 -14.44 1.29
N THR A 194 -5.09 -13.41 0.46
CA THR A 194 -5.38 -13.53 -0.97
C THR A 194 -4.24 -14.21 -1.74
N LEU A 195 -3.00 -14.14 -1.24
CA LEU A 195 -1.82 -14.80 -1.81
C LEU A 195 -1.43 -16.11 -1.08
N SER A 196 -2.34 -16.68 -0.27
CA SER A 196 -2.14 -17.93 0.50
C SER A 196 -0.96 -17.92 1.48
N ALA A 197 -0.49 -16.74 1.92
CA ALA A 197 0.64 -16.57 2.84
C ALA A 197 1.94 -17.30 2.41
N GLU A 198 2.15 -17.51 1.10
CA GLU A 198 3.35 -18.17 0.56
C GLU A 198 4.56 -17.24 0.38
N PHE A 199 4.36 -15.95 0.69
CA PHE A 199 5.24 -14.81 0.45
C PHE A 199 5.62 -14.16 1.77
N VAL A 200 6.75 -13.43 1.80
CA VAL A 200 7.01 -12.48 2.88
C VAL A 200 6.20 -11.21 2.61
N CYS A 201 5.18 -10.97 3.43
CA CYS A 201 4.29 -9.82 3.28
C CYS A 201 4.79 -8.64 4.12
N VAL A 202 4.96 -7.48 3.48
CA VAL A 202 5.51 -6.25 4.06
C VAL A 202 4.52 -5.10 3.91
N SER A 203 4.18 -4.44 5.02
CA SER A 203 3.39 -3.20 5.02
C SER A 203 4.32 -2.00 5.04
N LEU A 204 4.39 -1.22 3.96
CA LEU A 204 5.04 0.09 3.95
C LEU A 204 4.00 1.17 4.30
N SER A 205 4.14 1.74 5.49
CA SER A 205 3.20 2.74 6.00
C SER A 205 3.83 4.13 6.09
N TRP A 206 3.29 5.07 5.32
CA TRP A 206 3.71 6.47 5.25
C TRP A 206 2.73 7.36 6.02
N PRO A 207 3.09 8.59 6.44
CA PRO A 207 2.28 9.45 7.31
C PRO A 207 1.06 10.08 6.62
N ALA A 208 0.08 9.23 6.31
CA ALA A 208 -1.27 9.57 5.86
C ALA A 208 -2.26 9.66 7.03
N GLY A 209 -3.39 10.31 6.81
CA GLY A 209 -4.42 10.56 7.83
C GLY A 209 -4.31 11.96 8.47
N GLY A 210 -3.89 12.96 7.69
CA GLY A 210 -3.82 14.35 8.12
C GLY A 210 -5.20 14.90 8.54
N SER A 211 -5.27 15.48 9.73
CA SER A 211 -6.47 16.14 10.24
C SER A 211 -6.65 17.53 9.59
N GLY A 212 -7.91 17.89 9.26
CA GLY A 212 -8.23 19.17 8.61
C GLY A 212 -9.44 19.16 7.67
N GLY A 213 -10.14 18.03 7.53
CA GLY A 213 -11.21 17.85 6.54
C GLY A 213 -10.66 17.50 5.15
N ALA A 214 -11.55 17.14 4.21
CA ALA A 214 -11.18 16.44 2.99
C ALA A 214 -10.13 17.16 2.11
N PHE A 215 -10.14 18.49 2.04
CA PHE A 215 -9.17 19.28 1.27
C PHE A 215 -7.82 19.42 1.99
N TYR A 216 -7.81 19.94 3.22
CA TYR A 216 -6.56 20.18 3.96
C TYR A 216 -5.87 18.87 4.32
N GLY A 217 -6.63 17.83 4.72
CA GLY A 217 -6.12 16.48 4.93
C GLY A 217 -5.44 15.92 3.69
N TYR A 218 -6.06 16.09 2.50
CA TYR A 218 -5.47 15.65 1.23
C TYR A 218 -4.17 16.40 0.89
N ASN A 219 -4.08 17.70 1.15
CA ASN A 219 -2.84 18.45 0.94
C ASN A 219 -1.75 18.09 1.95
N ILE A 220 -2.09 17.82 3.22
CA ILE A 220 -1.16 17.31 4.22
C ILE A 220 -0.62 15.93 3.80
N ASP A 221 -1.51 15.02 3.42
CA ASP A 221 -1.17 13.68 2.96
C ASP A 221 -0.38 13.72 1.64
N ARG A 222 -0.68 14.64 0.72
CA ARG A 222 0.12 14.88 -0.49
C ARG A 222 1.58 15.15 -0.13
N GLU A 223 1.84 16.15 0.70
CA GLU A 223 3.20 16.55 1.08
C GLU A 223 3.86 15.50 1.99
N SER A 224 3.08 14.72 2.75
CA SER A 224 3.56 13.57 3.52
C SER A 224 3.94 12.38 2.65
N GLY A 225 3.28 12.23 1.49
CA GLY A 225 3.66 11.29 0.44
C GLY A 225 5.01 11.63 -0.16
N GLU A 226 5.22 12.90 -0.55
CA GLU A 226 6.52 13.37 -1.06
C GLU A 226 7.65 13.18 -0.03
N PHE A 227 7.38 13.51 1.24
CA PHE A 227 8.29 13.24 2.37
C PHE A 227 8.69 11.74 2.46
N ALA A 228 7.75 10.83 2.21
CA ALA A 228 7.98 9.40 2.36
C ALA A 228 8.74 8.73 1.21
N VAL A 229 8.82 9.34 0.02
CA VAL A 229 9.47 8.76 -1.16
C VAL A 229 10.90 8.27 -0.88
N SER A 230 11.70 9.07 -0.18
CA SER A 230 13.11 8.75 0.10
C SER A 230 13.27 7.53 1.02
N ASP A 231 12.42 7.40 2.03
CA ASP A 231 12.41 6.26 2.95
C ASP A 231 11.77 5.01 2.32
N LEU A 232 10.73 5.17 1.50
CA LEU A 232 10.13 4.09 0.73
C LEU A 232 11.17 3.46 -0.21
N LYS A 233 11.91 4.29 -0.94
CA LYS A 233 13.05 3.86 -1.78
C LYS A 233 14.09 3.10 -0.96
N LYS A 234 14.51 3.67 0.18
CA LYS A 234 15.51 3.08 1.08
C LYS A 234 15.08 1.69 1.55
N ALA A 235 13.82 1.53 1.97
CA ALA A 235 13.26 0.26 2.38
C ALA A 235 13.24 -0.77 1.24
N ILE A 236 12.71 -0.42 0.06
CA ILE A 236 12.64 -1.30 -1.11
C ILE A 236 14.05 -1.77 -1.52
N ARG A 237 15.05 -0.87 -1.51
CA ARG A 237 16.45 -1.20 -1.80
C ARG A 237 17.08 -2.17 -0.80
N ILE A 238 16.84 -1.98 0.50
CA ILE A 238 17.40 -2.87 1.54
C ILE A 238 16.73 -4.25 1.49
N ILE A 239 15.39 -4.28 1.33
CA ILE A 239 14.61 -5.52 1.22
C ILE A 239 15.03 -6.32 -0.02
N SER A 240 15.13 -5.69 -1.19
CA SER A 240 15.58 -6.36 -2.43
C SER A 240 17.02 -6.87 -2.36
N GLY A 241 17.91 -6.11 -1.71
CA GLY A 241 19.29 -6.49 -1.42
C GLY A 241 19.45 -7.57 -0.34
N THR A 242 18.37 -8.13 0.22
CA THR A 242 18.47 -9.26 1.16
C THR A 242 18.75 -10.56 0.41
N ASP A 243 19.63 -11.39 0.97
CA ASP A 243 19.95 -12.72 0.44
C ASP A 243 18.74 -13.65 0.47
N GLY A 244 18.68 -14.59 -0.48
CA GLY A 244 17.56 -15.51 -0.63
C GLY A 244 16.27 -14.90 -1.22
N VAL A 245 16.10 -13.56 -1.22
CA VAL A 245 15.00 -12.92 -1.96
C VAL A 245 15.15 -13.24 -3.45
N LYS A 246 14.11 -13.82 -4.06
CA LYS A 246 14.05 -14.15 -5.49
C LYS A 246 13.33 -13.10 -6.33
N ARG A 247 12.22 -12.54 -5.84
CA ARG A 247 11.41 -11.51 -6.52
C ARG A 247 10.75 -10.57 -5.51
N LEU A 248 10.59 -9.32 -5.92
CA LEU A 248 9.71 -8.33 -5.28
C LEU A 248 8.45 -8.14 -6.14
N HIS A 249 7.31 -8.13 -5.47
CA HIS A 249 6.01 -7.75 -6.01
C HIS A 249 5.53 -6.53 -5.22
N LEU A 250 5.44 -5.39 -5.89
CA LEU A 250 5.10 -4.10 -5.28
C LEU A 250 3.64 -3.80 -5.58
N ILE A 251 2.85 -3.52 -4.55
CA ILE A 251 1.42 -3.26 -4.66
C ILE A 251 1.14 -1.90 -4.03
N ALA A 252 0.37 -1.04 -4.69
CA ALA A 252 -0.05 0.24 -4.12
C ALA A 252 -1.50 0.57 -4.43
N HIS A 253 -2.12 1.34 -3.55
CA HIS A 253 -3.50 1.82 -3.70
C HIS A 253 -3.55 3.34 -3.71
N SER A 254 -4.44 3.93 -4.52
CA SER A 254 -4.79 5.34 -4.46
C SER A 254 -3.54 6.23 -4.56
N ARG A 255 -3.38 7.19 -3.65
CA ARG A 255 -2.22 8.06 -3.58
C ARG A 255 -0.92 7.36 -3.18
N GLY A 256 -0.98 6.18 -2.56
CA GLY A 256 0.19 5.32 -2.35
C GLY A 256 0.86 4.90 -3.65
N ALA A 257 0.12 4.89 -4.77
CA ALA A 257 0.69 4.61 -6.09
C ALA A 257 1.60 5.75 -6.58
N ASP A 258 1.27 7.01 -6.27
CA ASP A 258 2.11 8.17 -6.58
C ASP A 258 3.43 8.10 -5.78
N VAL A 259 3.34 7.78 -4.48
CA VAL A 259 4.51 7.58 -3.60
C VAL A 259 5.39 6.41 -4.09
N LEU A 260 4.77 5.29 -4.49
CA LEU A 260 5.49 4.13 -5.04
C LEU A 260 6.13 4.44 -6.39
N ILE A 261 5.42 5.08 -7.32
CA ILE A 261 5.97 5.46 -8.63
C ILE A 261 7.13 6.46 -8.47
N SER A 262 7.04 7.44 -7.57
CA SER A 262 8.16 8.35 -7.26
C SER A 262 9.40 7.59 -6.73
N ALA A 263 9.20 6.59 -5.88
CA ALA A 263 10.31 5.76 -5.40
C ALA A 263 10.89 4.88 -6.51
N LEU A 264 10.04 4.33 -7.38
CA LEU A 264 10.43 3.54 -8.54
C LEU A 264 11.17 4.35 -9.60
N GLN A 265 10.82 5.61 -9.82
CA GLN A 265 11.57 6.52 -10.70
C GLN A 265 13.02 6.64 -10.23
N GLN A 266 13.22 6.91 -8.93
CA GLN A 266 14.56 7.03 -8.35
C GLN A 266 15.33 5.69 -8.37
N LEU A 267 14.67 4.55 -8.12
CA LEU A 267 15.30 3.23 -8.25
C LEU A 267 15.64 2.92 -9.71
N GLY A 268 14.78 3.26 -10.66
CA GLY A 268 15.02 3.12 -12.10
C GLY A 268 16.24 3.90 -12.54
N MET A 269 16.39 5.16 -12.10
CA MET A 269 17.58 5.98 -12.32
C MET A 269 18.84 5.37 -11.65
N GLU A 270 18.74 4.88 -10.41
CA GLU A 270 19.86 4.18 -9.75
C GLU A 270 20.27 2.89 -10.49
N ALA A 271 19.33 2.16 -11.09
CA ALA A 271 19.61 0.97 -11.92
C ALA A 271 20.26 1.34 -13.26
N TYR A 272 19.66 2.29 -13.99
CA TYR A 272 20.15 2.75 -15.29
C TYR A 272 21.58 3.31 -15.17
N ALA A 273 21.83 4.18 -14.18
CA ALA A 273 23.16 4.72 -13.90
C ALA A 273 24.19 3.66 -13.51
N THR A 274 23.76 2.49 -13.01
CA THR A 274 24.62 1.34 -12.70
C THR A 274 24.62 0.25 -13.79
N ARG A 275 24.16 0.58 -15.01
CA ARG A 275 24.08 -0.29 -16.19
C ARG A 275 23.25 -1.56 -15.99
N SER A 276 22.13 -1.42 -15.29
CA SER A 276 21.24 -2.53 -14.94
C SER A 276 19.77 -2.11 -15.03
N SER A 277 18.85 -3.07 -14.88
CA SER A 277 17.41 -2.82 -14.85
C SER A 277 16.78 -2.95 -13.46
N PRO A 278 15.54 -2.46 -13.22
CA PRO A 278 14.85 -2.65 -11.95
C PRO A 278 14.63 -4.13 -11.58
N THR A 279 14.47 -5.03 -12.56
CA THR A 279 14.41 -6.48 -12.30
C THR A 279 15.76 -7.04 -11.87
N GLU A 280 16.86 -6.70 -12.55
CA GLU A 280 18.18 -7.23 -12.22
C GLU A 280 18.66 -6.72 -10.86
N ARG A 281 18.64 -5.39 -10.67
CA ARG A 281 19.23 -4.73 -9.50
C ARG A 281 18.39 -4.84 -8.23
N TYR A 282 17.06 -4.76 -8.36
CA TYR A 282 16.13 -4.71 -7.23
C TYR A 282 15.13 -5.88 -7.21
N LYS A 283 15.29 -6.86 -8.10
CA LYS A 283 14.46 -8.08 -8.17
C LYS A 283 12.97 -7.80 -8.41
N ILE A 284 12.62 -6.58 -8.87
CA ILE A 284 11.24 -6.15 -9.05
C ILE A 284 10.66 -6.88 -10.27
N SER A 285 9.61 -7.66 -10.02
CA SER A 285 8.94 -8.48 -11.04
C SER A 285 7.52 -8.00 -11.32
N ASN A 286 6.78 -7.53 -10.33
CA ASN A 286 5.45 -6.97 -10.55
C ASN A 286 5.29 -5.63 -9.84
N VAL A 287 4.62 -4.69 -10.49
CA VAL A 287 4.11 -3.44 -9.92
C VAL A 287 2.60 -3.41 -10.16
N VAL A 288 1.81 -3.54 -9.10
CA VAL A 288 0.34 -3.61 -9.17
C VAL A 288 -0.26 -2.37 -8.53
N LEU A 289 -1.00 -1.59 -9.31
CA LEU A 289 -1.59 -0.33 -8.88
C LEU A 289 -3.11 -0.43 -8.88
N PHE A 290 -3.73 -0.24 -7.72
CA PHE A 290 -5.18 -0.22 -7.55
C PHE A 290 -5.69 1.21 -7.46
N ALA A 291 -6.57 1.60 -8.38
CA ALA A 291 -7.16 2.94 -8.45
C ALA A 291 -6.14 4.09 -8.25
N PRO A 292 -4.97 4.10 -8.94
CA PRO A 292 -3.90 5.03 -8.66
C PRO A 292 -4.29 6.51 -8.88
N ASP A 293 -4.12 7.31 -7.82
CA ASP A 293 -4.43 8.74 -7.81
C ASP A 293 -3.23 9.57 -8.26
N ILE A 294 -2.87 9.40 -9.53
CA ILE A 294 -1.80 10.11 -10.21
C ILE A 294 -2.29 10.53 -11.60
N ASP A 295 -1.84 11.68 -12.07
CA ASP A 295 -2.08 12.11 -13.45
C ASP A 295 -1.35 11.21 -14.46
N LEU A 296 -1.94 10.99 -15.64
CA LEU A 296 -1.41 10.07 -16.65
C LEU A 296 -0.03 10.48 -17.19
N ASP A 297 0.17 11.76 -17.47
CA ASP A 297 1.43 12.26 -18.03
C ASP A 297 2.51 12.37 -16.94
N VAL A 298 2.12 12.70 -15.70
CA VAL A 298 3.02 12.60 -14.55
C VAL A 298 3.48 11.16 -14.33
N ALA A 299 2.57 10.17 -14.37
CA ALA A 299 2.92 8.76 -14.24
C ALA A 299 3.84 8.29 -15.38
N THR A 300 3.52 8.69 -16.61
CA THR A 300 4.30 8.37 -17.81
C THR A 300 5.72 8.95 -17.71
N THR A 301 5.85 10.20 -17.28
CA THR A 301 7.14 10.88 -17.08
C THR A 301 7.96 10.21 -15.98
N LYS A 302 7.35 9.83 -14.85
CA LYS A 302 8.05 9.16 -13.75
C LYS A 302 8.54 7.75 -14.12
N LEU A 303 7.77 7.00 -14.92
CA LEU A 303 8.10 5.62 -15.30
C LEU A 303 9.07 5.54 -16.51
N PHE A 304 8.92 6.43 -17.49
CA PHE A 304 9.61 6.32 -18.78
C PHE A 304 10.48 7.53 -19.14
N GLY A 305 10.53 8.58 -18.32
CA GLY A 305 11.26 9.82 -18.64
C GLY A 305 12.74 9.62 -18.96
N PHE A 306 13.40 8.62 -18.36
CA PHE A 306 14.80 8.27 -18.66
C PHE A 306 15.02 7.78 -20.11
N VAL A 307 13.98 7.27 -20.78
CA VAL A 307 14.03 6.87 -22.19
C VAL A 307 14.11 8.10 -23.11
N SER A 308 13.61 9.24 -22.64
CA SER A 308 13.60 10.53 -23.34
C SER A 308 14.80 11.42 -22.99
N ASP A 309 15.76 10.92 -22.20
CA ASP A 309 16.93 11.65 -21.74
C ASP A 309 18.23 10.96 -22.23
N PRO A 310 18.73 11.29 -23.43
CA PRO A 310 19.94 10.69 -23.98
C PRO A 310 21.22 11.12 -23.25
N ASP A 311 21.16 12.18 -22.45
CA ASP A 311 22.26 12.70 -21.63
C ASP A 311 22.32 12.04 -20.24
N ALA A 312 21.32 11.23 -19.88
CA ALA A 312 21.31 10.46 -18.65
C ALA A 312 22.54 9.51 -18.57
N PRO A 313 23.26 9.48 -17.42
CA PRO A 313 24.48 8.70 -17.28
C PRO A 313 24.19 7.19 -17.29
N PHE A 314 24.99 6.44 -18.06
CA PHE A 314 24.94 4.98 -18.16
C PHE A 314 26.29 4.38 -17.73
N GLY A 315 26.51 4.31 -16.42
CA GLY A 315 27.83 4.17 -15.82
C GLY A 315 28.53 5.53 -15.74
N ALA A 316 29.80 5.60 -16.12
CA ALA A 316 30.62 6.81 -15.97
C ALA A 316 30.31 7.95 -16.99
N LYS A 317 29.52 7.69 -18.03
CA LYS A 317 29.18 8.64 -19.11
C LYS A 317 27.78 8.33 -19.66
N ALA A 318 27.14 9.29 -20.31
CA ALA A 318 25.93 9.07 -21.10
C ALA A 318 26.20 8.17 -22.32
N THR A 319 25.14 7.54 -22.84
CA THR A 319 25.19 6.75 -24.09
C THR A 319 23.99 7.07 -24.98
N PRO A 320 23.99 8.20 -25.72
CA PRO A 320 22.85 8.67 -26.52
C PRO A 320 22.33 7.67 -27.56
N TYR A 321 23.21 6.80 -28.07
CA TYR A 321 22.89 5.73 -29.04
C TYR A 321 23.04 4.33 -28.42
N GLY A 322 23.09 4.24 -27.08
CA GLY A 322 23.22 2.98 -26.37
C GLY A 322 21.92 2.18 -26.35
N LEU A 323 22.04 0.86 -26.20
CA LEU A 323 20.87 0.01 -25.95
C LEU A 323 20.37 0.25 -24.51
N LEU A 324 19.06 0.43 -24.36
CA LEU A 324 18.42 0.46 -23.05
C LEU A 324 18.55 -0.91 -22.37
N PRO A 325 18.74 -0.97 -21.03
CA PRO A 325 18.73 -2.24 -20.30
C PRO A 325 17.48 -3.07 -20.54
N PRO A 326 17.58 -4.41 -20.58
CA PRO A 326 16.41 -5.26 -20.69
C PRO A 326 15.54 -5.08 -19.45
N ILE A 327 14.25 -4.80 -19.65
CA ILE A 327 13.24 -4.70 -18.59
C ILE A 327 13.11 -5.97 -17.72
N GLY A 328 13.67 -7.10 -18.20
CA GLY A 328 13.66 -8.37 -17.51
C GLY A 328 12.25 -8.94 -17.42
N SER A 329 11.81 -9.22 -16.19
CA SER A 329 10.48 -9.75 -15.90
C SER A 329 9.60 -8.75 -15.15
N LEU A 330 9.93 -7.46 -15.23
CA LEU A 330 9.13 -6.37 -14.71
C LEU A 330 7.82 -6.25 -15.49
N HIS A 331 6.71 -6.34 -14.79
CA HIS A 331 5.37 -6.17 -15.35
C HIS A 331 4.55 -5.17 -14.51
N LEU A 332 3.95 -4.20 -15.19
CA LEU A 332 3.03 -3.23 -14.59
C LEU A 332 1.59 -3.75 -14.76
N THR A 333 0.77 -3.63 -13.72
CA THR A 333 -0.67 -3.94 -13.82
C THR A 333 -1.45 -2.86 -13.12
N VAL A 334 -2.25 -2.12 -13.87
CA VAL A 334 -3.07 -1.01 -13.36
C VAL A 334 -4.52 -1.44 -13.38
N TYR A 335 -5.13 -1.57 -12.21
CA TYR A 335 -6.58 -1.68 -12.08
C TYR A 335 -7.17 -0.27 -12.02
N SER A 336 -8.06 0.03 -12.96
CA SER A 336 -8.79 1.29 -13.05
C SER A 336 -10.28 1.08 -12.81
N SER A 337 -10.96 2.10 -12.31
CA SER A 337 -12.42 2.09 -12.15
C SER A 337 -13.00 3.40 -12.71
N PRO A 338 -13.70 3.35 -13.87
CA PRO A 338 -14.35 4.55 -14.44
C PRO A 338 -15.43 5.13 -13.52
N ASN A 339 -15.98 4.30 -12.65
CA ASN A 339 -17.04 4.62 -11.69
C ASN A 339 -16.49 5.07 -10.33
N ASP A 340 -15.16 5.18 -10.17
CA ASP A 340 -14.51 5.59 -8.92
C ASP A 340 -14.84 7.05 -8.56
N LYS A 341 -15.64 7.23 -7.51
CA LYS A 341 -16.10 8.54 -7.06
C LYS A 341 -15.01 9.32 -6.32
N ALA A 342 -14.06 8.64 -5.66
CA ALA A 342 -12.97 9.29 -4.96
C ALA A 342 -11.98 9.91 -5.96
N LEU A 343 -11.63 9.16 -7.02
CA LEU A 343 -10.81 9.69 -8.10
C LEU A 343 -11.54 10.75 -8.94
N ALA A 344 -12.87 10.66 -9.10
CA ALA A 344 -13.63 11.73 -9.76
C ALA A 344 -13.54 13.06 -9.01
N LEU A 345 -13.60 13.02 -7.67
CA LEU A 345 -13.34 14.20 -6.83
C LEU A 345 -11.90 14.71 -7.03
N SER A 346 -10.88 13.84 -6.91
CA SER A 346 -9.48 14.22 -7.15
C SER A 346 -9.25 14.86 -8.54
N SER A 347 -9.85 14.32 -9.61
CA SER A 347 -9.78 14.93 -10.95
C SER A 347 -10.31 16.36 -10.96
N GLY A 348 -11.46 16.61 -10.31
CA GLY A 348 -12.03 17.95 -10.18
C GLY A 348 -11.19 18.90 -9.31
N LEU A 349 -10.49 18.39 -8.29
CA LEU A 349 -9.65 19.22 -7.41
C LEU A 349 -8.37 19.74 -8.08
N PHE A 350 -7.80 18.98 -9.01
CA PHE A 350 -6.47 19.25 -9.58
C PHE A 350 -6.48 19.59 -11.07
N GLY A 351 -7.66 19.67 -11.71
CA GLY A 351 -7.78 19.98 -13.14
C GLY A 351 -7.12 18.96 -14.08
N SER A 352 -6.81 17.75 -13.58
CA SER A 352 -6.12 16.71 -14.34
C SER A 352 -7.03 16.15 -15.45
N VAL A 353 -6.55 16.11 -16.69
CA VAL A 353 -7.33 15.64 -17.84
C VAL A 353 -7.66 14.14 -17.71
N VAL A 354 -6.69 13.31 -17.32
CA VAL A 354 -6.90 11.86 -17.08
C VAL A 354 -6.08 11.38 -15.88
N ARG A 355 -6.75 10.85 -14.85
CA ARG A 355 -6.10 10.08 -13.77
C ARG A 355 -5.87 8.64 -14.19
N LEU A 356 -4.69 8.09 -13.87
CA LEU A 356 -4.32 6.71 -14.19
C LEU A 356 -5.34 5.68 -13.64
N GLY A 357 -5.88 5.90 -12.44
CA GLY A 357 -6.90 5.04 -11.85
C GLY A 357 -8.30 5.15 -12.44
N ARG A 358 -8.56 6.10 -13.34
CA ARG A 358 -9.80 6.23 -14.14
C ARG A 358 -9.59 5.91 -15.62
N LEU A 359 -8.38 5.46 -16.00
CA LEU A 359 -8.00 5.22 -17.38
C LEU A 359 -8.84 4.11 -18.04
N THR A 360 -9.32 4.37 -19.25
CA THR A 360 -10.01 3.40 -20.12
C THR A 360 -9.34 3.36 -21.50
N SER A 361 -9.67 2.34 -22.29
CA SER A 361 -9.25 2.28 -23.70
C SER A 361 -9.74 3.50 -24.50
N ALA A 362 -10.93 4.01 -24.19
CA ALA A 362 -11.51 5.20 -24.82
C ALA A 362 -10.78 6.50 -24.41
N SER A 363 -10.29 6.59 -23.16
CA SER A 363 -9.55 7.76 -22.67
C SER A 363 -8.30 8.04 -23.50
N ILE A 364 -7.56 6.98 -23.90
CA ILE A 364 -6.35 7.12 -24.72
C ILE A 364 -6.65 7.52 -26.18
N SER A 365 -7.83 7.16 -26.72
CA SER A 365 -8.22 7.60 -28.06
C SER A 365 -8.60 9.08 -28.17
N SER A 366 -8.62 9.83 -27.05
CA SER A 366 -8.78 11.29 -27.07
C SER A 366 -7.53 11.98 -27.65
N LYS A 367 -7.71 13.16 -28.27
CA LYS A 367 -6.60 13.93 -28.87
C LYS A 367 -5.52 14.32 -27.86
N GLU A 368 -5.90 14.52 -26.60
CA GLU A 368 -5.02 14.95 -25.51
C GLU A 368 -4.13 13.80 -25.05
N ALA A 369 -4.72 12.70 -24.55
CA ALA A 369 -3.95 11.55 -24.06
C ALA A 369 -3.28 10.72 -25.18
N GLY A 370 -3.88 10.66 -26.37
CA GLY A 370 -3.37 9.90 -27.52
C GLY A 370 -2.20 10.56 -28.26
N SER A 371 -1.83 11.78 -27.89
CA SER A 371 -0.70 12.52 -28.46
C SER A 371 0.67 11.94 -28.05
N ASN A 372 0.73 11.34 -26.85
CA ASN A 372 1.96 10.85 -26.24
C ASN A 372 2.43 9.55 -26.91
N ALA A 373 3.59 9.61 -27.58
CA ALA A 373 4.10 8.57 -28.47
C ALA A 373 4.31 7.20 -27.80
N LEU A 374 4.54 7.16 -26.48
CA LEU A 374 4.67 5.92 -25.72
C LEU A 374 3.40 5.05 -25.81
N TRP A 375 2.22 5.66 -25.76
CA TRP A 375 0.93 4.95 -25.84
C TRP A 375 0.57 4.47 -27.25
N ARG A 376 1.24 5.01 -28.27
CA ARG A 376 1.15 4.53 -29.66
C ARG A 376 2.12 3.38 -29.95
N ASN A 377 3.10 3.15 -29.09
CA ASN A 377 4.09 2.09 -29.27
C ASN A 377 3.53 0.74 -28.77
N SER A 378 3.46 -0.24 -29.67
CA SER A 378 2.97 -1.59 -29.38
C SER A 378 3.77 -2.31 -28.30
N GLN A 379 5.02 -1.90 -28.06
CA GLN A 379 5.92 -2.44 -27.04
C GLN A 379 5.34 -2.34 -25.61
N LEU A 380 4.48 -1.36 -25.30
CA LEU A 380 3.80 -1.32 -23.98
C LEU A 380 2.98 -2.58 -23.70
N SER A 381 2.46 -3.25 -24.74
CA SER A 381 1.61 -4.43 -24.64
C SER A 381 2.31 -5.68 -24.10
N GLY A 382 3.65 -5.65 -23.95
CA GLY A 382 4.42 -6.72 -23.31
C GLY A 382 4.84 -6.42 -21.87
N ILE A 383 4.60 -5.20 -21.38
CA ILE A 383 5.18 -4.69 -20.13
C ILE A 383 4.13 -4.15 -19.16
N ALA A 384 2.94 -3.81 -19.65
CA ALA A 384 1.86 -3.24 -18.87
C ALA A 384 0.49 -3.80 -19.29
N ASP A 385 -0.33 -4.16 -18.30
CA ASP A 385 -1.77 -4.46 -18.46
C ASP A 385 -2.62 -3.39 -17.76
N PHE A 386 -3.69 -2.94 -18.41
CA PHE A 386 -4.68 -2.00 -17.86
C PHE A 386 -6.03 -2.72 -17.74
N ILE A 387 -6.53 -2.82 -16.52
CA ILE A 387 -7.65 -3.70 -16.18
C ILE A 387 -8.82 -2.85 -15.67
N GLU A 388 -9.84 -2.69 -16.53
CA GLU A 388 -11.08 -2.01 -16.17
C GLU A 388 -11.90 -2.85 -15.18
N TYR A 389 -12.12 -2.30 -13.99
CA TYR A 389 -13.14 -2.72 -13.05
C TYR A 389 -14.39 -1.84 -13.20
N ARG A 390 -15.55 -2.43 -13.46
CA ARG A 390 -16.83 -1.70 -13.65
C ARG A 390 -17.82 -1.85 -12.49
N GLY A 391 -17.48 -2.62 -11.46
CA GLY A 391 -18.31 -2.78 -10.27
C GLY A 391 -18.26 -1.55 -9.34
N SER A 392 -18.89 -1.69 -8.18
CA SER A 392 -19.00 -0.63 -7.17
C SER A 392 -18.52 -1.05 -5.78
N ALA A 393 -17.78 -2.15 -5.67
CA ALA A 393 -17.31 -2.67 -4.38
C ALA A 393 -16.29 -1.73 -3.70
N GLY A 394 -16.24 -1.80 -2.37
CA GLY A 394 -15.41 -0.95 -1.54
C GLY A 394 -15.97 0.48 -1.40
N PHE A 395 -15.45 1.23 -0.43
CA PHE A 395 -15.89 2.60 -0.19
C PHE A 395 -15.72 3.45 -1.45
N ALA A 396 -16.77 4.17 -1.86
CA ALA A 396 -16.82 5.02 -3.05
C ALA A 396 -16.46 4.34 -4.41
N GLY A 397 -16.39 3.00 -4.47
CA GLY A 397 -15.88 2.27 -5.64
C GLY A 397 -14.36 2.35 -5.80
N HIS A 398 -13.62 2.68 -4.72
CA HIS A 398 -12.19 3.00 -4.72
C HIS A 398 -11.30 1.89 -4.11
N SER A 399 -11.80 1.19 -3.09
CA SER A 399 -11.06 0.14 -2.36
C SER A 399 -11.46 -1.29 -2.76
N TYR A 400 -11.96 -1.47 -3.99
CA TYR A 400 -12.54 -2.73 -4.48
C TYR A 400 -11.59 -3.93 -4.36
N PHE A 401 -10.27 -3.74 -4.44
CA PHE A 401 -9.27 -4.80 -4.32
C PHE A 401 -9.30 -5.57 -2.98
N LEU A 402 -9.85 -4.96 -1.92
CA LEU A 402 -10.01 -5.60 -0.59
C LEU A 402 -11.39 -6.24 -0.38
N SER A 403 -12.32 -6.11 -1.33
CA SER A 403 -13.73 -6.51 -1.18
C SER A 403 -14.34 -7.26 -2.36
N ASP A 404 -13.79 -7.13 -3.57
CA ASP A 404 -14.31 -7.80 -4.76
C ASP A 404 -13.54 -9.10 -5.03
N SER A 405 -14.25 -10.23 -4.95
CA SER A 405 -13.64 -11.55 -5.11
C SER A 405 -13.07 -11.81 -6.51
N ALA A 406 -13.55 -11.13 -7.56
CA ALA A 406 -13.01 -11.29 -8.91
C ALA A 406 -11.64 -10.60 -9.03
N VAL A 407 -11.52 -9.38 -8.49
CA VAL A 407 -10.24 -8.65 -8.44
C VAL A 407 -9.22 -9.38 -7.57
N GLN A 408 -9.64 -9.95 -6.44
CA GLN A 408 -8.76 -10.75 -5.58
C GLN A 408 -8.29 -12.06 -6.25
N LYS A 409 -9.17 -12.74 -7.01
CA LYS A 409 -8.80 -13.92 -7.79
C LYS A 409 -7.82 -13.57 -8.90
N ASP A 410 -8.02 -12.44 -9.58
CA ASP A 410 -7.10 -11.98 -10.63
C ASP A 410 -5.72 -11.60 -10.07
N LEU A 411 -5.67 -10.92 -8.91
CA LEU A 411 -4.42 -10.64 -8.20
C LEU A 411 -3.67 -11.92 -7.79
N ARG A 412 -4.40 -12.94 -7.32
CA ARG A 412 -3.84 -14.26 -7.00
C ARG A 412 -3.28 -14.94 -8.25
N ALA A 413 -4.04 -14.95 -9.33
CA ALA A 413 -3.66 -15.57 -10.60
C ALA A 413 -2.38 -14.90 -11.18
N LEU A 414 -2.31 -13.57 -11.13
CA LEU A 414 -1.14 -12.78 -11.54
C LEU A 414 0.10 -13.09 -10.69
N LEU A 415 0.01 -12.98 -9.35
CA LEU A 415 1.21 -13.02 -8.50
C LEU A 415 1.60 -14.42 -8.03
N ARG A 416 0.63 -15.24 -7.61
CA ARG A 416 0.89 -16.61 -7.10
C ARG A 416 1.01 -17.60 -8.25
N ASP A 417 0.04 -17.57 -9.16
CA ASP A 417 -0.05 -18.57 -10.22
C ASP A 417 0.74 -18.13 -11.49
N ARG A 418 1.27 -16.89 -11.49
CA ARG A 418 2.14 -16.29 -12.53
C ARG A 418 1.51 -16.20 -13.93
N LEU A 419 0.20 -16.04 -13.98
CA LEU A 419 -0.55 -15.95 -15.23
C LEU A 419 -0.50 -14.53 -15.82
N LYS A 420 -0.35 -14.45 -17.14
CA LYS A 420 -0.43 -13.22 -17.94
C LYS A 420 -1.89 -12.91 -18.30
N ALA A 421 -2.20 -11.66 -18.62
CA ALA A 421 -3.54 -11.37 -19.12
C ALA A 421 -3.80 -12.09 -20.46
N GLY A 422 -4.99 -12.65 -20.60
CA GLY A 422 -5.36 -13.57 -21.68
C GLY A 422 -5.13 -15.06 -21.36
N ASP A 423 -4.38 -15.41 -20.30
CA ASP A 423 -4.26 -16.81 -19.87
C ASP A 423 -5.60 -17.31 -19.28
N PRO A 424 -6.06 -18.54 -19.58
CA PRO A 424 -7.39 -19.04 -19.18
C PRO A 424 -7.71 -19.04 -17.67
N GLY A 425 -6.70 -18.95 -16.80
CA GLY A 425 -6.88 -18.85 -15.35
C GLY A 425 -7.13 -17.42 -14.84
N ARG A 426 -6.99 -16.38 -15.68
CA ARG A 426 -7.37 -15.00 -15.35
C ARG A 426 -8.73 -14.68 -15.95
N GLN A 427 -9.68 -14.27 -15.12
CA GLN A 427 -11.07 -13.98 -15.54
C GLN A 427 -11.17 -12.57 -16.15
N LEU A 428 -10.43 -12.37 -17.23
CA LEU A 428 -10.31 -11.10 -17.96
C LEU A 428 -10.81 -11.25 -19.39
N VAL A 429 -11.53 -10.24 -19.89
CA VAL A 429 -11.87 -10.10 -21.31
C VAL A 429 -10.95 -9.05 -21.94
N GLU A 430 -10.34 -9.37 -23.08
CA GLU A 430 -9.57 -8.40 -23.87
C GLU A 430 -10.54 -7.34 -24.44
N ILE A 431 -10.27 -6.06 -24.19
CA ILE A 431 -10.97 -4.95 -24.86
C ILE A 431 -10.21 -4.61 -26.15
N LYS A 432 -8.89 -4.42 -25.98
CA LYS A 432 -7.86 -4.20 -27.01
C LYS A 432 -6.55 -4.06 -26.25
N ARG A 433 -5.55 -4.93 -26.45
CA ARG A 433 -4.24 -4.80 -25.76
C ARG A 433 -3.69 -3.36 -25.75
N PRO A 434 -3.15 -2.87 -24.62
CA PRO A 434 -3.00 -3.53 -23.31
C PRO A 434 -4.25 -3.47 -22.38
N PHE A 435 -5.45 -3.21 -22.91
CA PHE A 435 -6.68 -3.03 -22.11
C PHE A 435 -7.53 -4.30 -22.00
N TRP A 436 -7.92 -4.59 -20.76
CA TRP A 436 -8.69 -5.75 -20.33
C TRP A 436 -9.83 -5.33 -19.40
N ARG A 437 -10.77 -6.24 -19.11
CA ARG A 437 -11.87 -6.03 -18.16
C ARG A 437 -12.05 -7.21 -17.22
N VAL A 438 -12.26 -6.95 -15.93
CA VAL A 438 -12.60 -8.00 -14.95
C VAL A 438 -14.01 -8.52 -15.20
N LEU A 439 -14.17 -9.85 -15.30
CA LEU A 439 -15.46 -10.52 -15.32
C LEU A 439 -16.04 -10.61 -13.90
N SER A 440 -16.94 -9.69 -13.55
CA SER A 440 -17.74 -9.78 -12.32
C SER A 440 -18.98 -10.66 -12.54
N ARG A 441 -19.29 -11.56 -11.61
CA ARG A 441 -20.43 -12.51 -11.71
C ARG A 441 -21.81 -11.85 -11.87
N ASN A 442 -21.95 -10.54 -11.61
CA ASN A 442 -23.21 -9.83 -11.79
C ASN A 442 -23.47 -9.34 -13.23
N SER A 443 -22.54 -9.54 -14.17
CA SER A 443 -22.83 -9.33 -15.60
C SER A 443 -23.56 -10.53 -16.19
N ARG A 444 -24.80 -10.78 -15.74
CA ARG A 444 -25.76 -11.50 -16.59
C ARG A 444 -26.05 -10.60 -17.78
N LEU A 445 -25.87 -11.17 -18.97
CA LEU A 445 -26.08 -10.51 -20.24
C LEU A 445 -27.53 -10.02 -20.31
N SER A 446 -27.71 -8.70 -20.41
CA SER A 446 -28.91 -8.12 -21.01
C SER A 446 -28.74 -8.19 -22.53
N HIS A 447 -29.18 -9.32 -23.10
CA HIS A 447 -29.45 -9.49 -24.52
C HIS A 447 -30.95 -9.68 -24.70
#